data_AF-A0A2D5BQP3-F1
#
_entry.id   AF-A0A2D5BQP3-F1
#
_cell.length_a   1.000
_cell.length_b   1.000
_cell.length_c   1.000
_cell.angle_alpha   90.00
_cell.angle_beta   90.00
_cell.angle_gamma   90.00
#
_symmetry.space_group_name_H-M   'P 1'
#
loop_
_entity.id
_entity.type
_entity.pdbx_description
1 polymer ?
#
loop_
_entity_poly.entity_id
_entity_poly.type
_entity_poly.pdbx_seq_one_letter_code
_entity_poly.pdbx_strand_id
1 'polypeptide(L)' 'MPGMTRRGLILTAAMVVAIAMGPGVGLYLVNPNLDDPEPAVAALGAPVLLLWALGWLAVQLTIVVIAYRTVWTDEESDG' A
#
# COMPACT_ATOMS: atom_id res chain seq x y z
N MET A 1 -18.52 -12.97 -10.42
CA MET A 1 -17.82 -13.47 -9.22
C MET A 1 -18.85 -13.53 -8.10
N PRO A 2 -19.28 -14.73 -7.68
CA PRO A 2 -20.32 -14.89 -6.67
C PRO A 2 -19.80 -14.48 -5.28
N GLY A 3 -20.59 -13.75 -4.51
CA GLY A 3 -20.52 -13.71 -3.04
C GLY A 3 -19.62 -12.67 -2.34
N MET A 4 -19.06 -11.66 -3.01
CA MET A 4 -18.22 -10.68 -2.29
C MET A 4 -19.09 -9.58 -1.66
N THR A 5 -19.08 -9.44 -0.33
CA THR A 5 -19.78 -8.35 0.36
C THR A 5 -19.24 -7.00 -0.13
N ARG A 6 -20.09 -5.96 -0.17
CA ARG A 6 -19.70 -4.63 -0.68
C ARG A 6 -18.45 -4.07 0.02
N ARG A 7 -18.27 -4.39 1.30
CA ARG A 7 -17.08 -4.04 2.09
C ARG A 7 -15.83 -4.79 1.62
N GLY A 8 -15.94 -6.11 1.41
CA GLY A 8 -14.86 -6.93 0.86
C GLY A 8 -14.37 -6.40 -0.50
N LEU A 9 -15.29 -6.06 -1.39
CA LEU A 9 -14.95 -5.51 -2.71
C LEU A 9 -14.18 -4.18 -2.62
N ILE A 10 -14.61 -3.28 -1.72
CA ILE A 10 -13.92 -2.00 -1.50
C ILE A 10 -12.52 -2.23 -0.94
N LEU A 11 -12.35 -3.13 0.02
CA LEU A 11 -11.06 -3.44 0.63
C LEU A 11 -10.12 -4.11 -0.37
N THR A 12 -10.62 -5.02 -1.22
CA THR A 12 -9.84 -5.61 -2.31
C THR A 12 -9.39 -4.54 -3.30
N ALA A 13 -10.29 -3.64 -3.72
CA ALA A 13 -9.92 -2.54 -4.61
C ALA A 13 -8.87 -1.62 -3.96
N ALA A 14 -9.03 -1.27 -2.68
CA ALA A 14 -8.06 -0.48 -1.93
C ALA A 14 -6.69 -1.17 -1.85
N MET A 15 -6.67 -2.50 -1.62
CA MET A 15 -5.43 -3.29 -1.59
C MET A 15 -4.73 -3.29 -2.94
N VAL A 16 -5.48 -3.45 -4.04
CA VAL A 16 -4.92 -3.41 -5.40
C VAL A 16 -4.31 -2.04 -5.71
N VAL A 17 -4.99 -0.95 -5.35
CA VAL A 17 -4.46 0.41 -5.51
C VAL A 17 -3.20 0.61 -4.67
N ALA A 18 -3.21 0.15 -3.41
CA ALA A 18 -2.04 0.23 -2.54
C ALA A 18 -0.85 -0.53 -3.14
N ILE A 19 -1.05 -1.75 -3.66
CA ILE A 19 0.00 -2.53 -4.32
C ILE A 19 0.52 -1.81 -5.58
N ALA A 20 -0.38 -1.28 -6.41
CA ALA A 20 -0.03 -0.62 -7.67
C ALA A 20 0.82 0.64 -7.48
N MET A 21 0.60 1.38 -6.39
CA MET A 21 1.42 2.54 -6.03
C MET A 21 2.89 2.13 -5.81
N GLY A 22 3.11 1.00 -5.15
CA GLY A 22 4.39 0.29 -5.15
C GLY A 22 5.60 1.04 -4.56
N PRO A 23 6.76 0.38 -4.59
CA PRO A 23 8.03 0.98 -4.18
C PRO A 23 8.53 2.03 -5.19
N GLY A 24 8.10 1.96 -6.46
CA GLY A 24 8.55 2.84 -7.54
C GLY A 24 8.11 4.30 -7.37
N VAL A 25 6.93 4.57 -6.81
CA VAL A 25 6.48 5.95 -6.55
C VAL A 25 7.37 6.64 -5.51
N GLY A 26 7.89 5.90 -4.54
CA GLY A 26 8.84 6.43 -3.57
C GLY A 26 10.15 6.91 -4.18
N LEU A 27 10.53 6.36 -5.34
CA LEU A 27 11.75 6.75 -6.04
C LEU A 27 11.66 8.18 -6.59
N TYR A 28 10.47 8.60 -7.03
CA TYR A 28 10.23 9.98 -7.46
C TYR A 28 10.35 11.01 -6.33
N LEU A 29 10.25 10.60 -5.06
CA LEU A 29 10.45 11.50 -3.90
C LEU A 29 11.91 11.90 -3.70
N VAL A 30 12.84 11.05 -4.16
CA VAL A 30 14.28 11.24 -3.96
C VAL A 30 15.00 11.57 -5.26
N ASN A 31 14.46 11.12 -6.38
CA ASN A 31 14.92 11.48 -7.71
C ASN A 31 13.71 11.74 -8.63
N PRO A 32 13.30 13.01 -8.81
CA PRO A 32 12.17 13.34 -9.68
C PRO A 32 12.48 13.12 -11.18
N ASN A 33 13.77 13.05 -11.57
CA ASN A 33 14.20 12.78 -12.93
C ASN A 33 14.89 11.41 -13.01
N LEU A 34 14.12 10.36 -13.27
CA LEU A 34 14.64 8.98 -13.29
C LEU A 34 15.61 8.69 -14.44
N ASP A 35 15.63 9.54 -15.47
CA ASP A 35 16.51 9.42 -16.63
C ASP A 35 17.85 10.14 -16.42
N ASP A 36 18.06 10.79 -15.27
CA ASP A 36 19.30 11.51 -14.96
C ASP A 36 20.43 10.52 -14.61
N PRO A 37 21.53 10.45 -15.37
CA PRO A 37 22.63 9.51 -15.14
C PRO A 37 23.47 9.86 -13.90
N GLU A 38 23.42 11.11 -13.42
CA GLU A 38 23.92 11.50 -12.10
C GLU A 38 22.72 11.89 -11.23
N PRO A 39 21.98 10.91 -10.68
CA PRO A 39 20.92 11.22 -9.74
C PRO A 39 21.54 12.02 -8.60
N ALA A 40 21.02 13.21 -8.35
CA ALA A 40 21.34 13.98 -7.16
C ALA A 40 20.78 13.20 -5.96
N VAL A 41 21.48 12.14 -5.54
CA VAL A 41 21.11 11.35 -4.38
C VAL A 41 21.35 12.27 -3.19
N ALA A 42 20.28 12.96 -2.78
CA ALA A 42 20.31 13.71 -1.54
C ALA A 42 20.80 12.77 -0.43
N ALA A 43 21.65 13.25 0.48
CA ALA A 43 22.17 12.44 1.58
C ALA A 43 21.04 11.77 2.41
N LEU A 44 19.82 12.28 2.32
CA LEU A 44 18.60 11.76 2.94
C LEU A 44 17.78 10.80 2.06
N GLY A 45 18.22 10.48 0.84
CA GLY A 45 17.46 9.66 -0.12
C GLY A 45 17.16 8.26 0.41
N ALA A 46 18.15 7.56 0.96
CA ALA A 46 17.95 6.24 1.55
C ALA A 46 16.98 6.27 2.76
N PRO A 47 17.13 7.19 3.75
CA PRO A 47 16.14 7.37 4.81
C PRO A 47 14.71 7.65 4.31
N VAL A 48 14.55 8.52 3.29
CA VAL A 48 13.23 8.86 2.73
C VAL A 48 12.59 7.65 2.07
N LEU A 49 13.34 6.86 1.31
CA LEU A 49 12.86 5.61 0.72
C LEU A 49 12.44 4.58 1.78
N LEU A 50 13.18 4.52 2.89
CA LEU A 50 12.84 3.66 4.03
C LEU A 50 11.51 4.08 4.67
N LEU A 51 11.33 5.38 4.93
CA LEU A 51 10.07 5.92 5.45
C LEU A 51 8.90 5.66 4.49
N TRP A 52 9.13 5.80 3.19
CA TRP A 52 8.15 5.48 2.17
C TRP A 52 7.74 4.00 2.21
N ALA A 53 8.73 3.10 2.19
CA ALA A 53 8.48 1.67 2.24
C ALA A 53 7.72 1.26 3.51
N LEU A 54 8.07 1.83 4.67
CA LEU A 54 7.37 1.61 5.92
C LEU A 54 5.93 2.12 5.88
N GLY A 55 5.70 3.34 5.38
CA GLY A 55 4.36 3.90 5.23
C GLY A 55 3.50 3.07 4.28
N TRP A 56 4.09 2.64 3.17
CA TRP A 56 3.42 1.78 2.18
C TRP A 56 3.02 0.42 2.76
N LEU A 57 3.90 -0.23 3.52
CA LEU A 57 3.59 -1.47 4.23
C LEU A 57 2.51 -1.25 5.31
N ALA A 58 2.58 -0.16 6.04
CA ALA A 58 1.60 0.17 7.07
C ALA A 58 0.19 0.36 6.49
N VAL A 59 0.06 0.95 5.31
CA VAL A 59 -1.23 1.06 4.59
C VAL A 59 -1.78 -0.33 4.25
N GLN A 60 -0.96 -1.22 3.68
CA GLN A 60 -1.40 -2.58 3.36
C GLN A 60 -1.81 -3.37 4.61
N LEU A 61 -1.00 -3.27 5.67
CA LEU A 61 -1.31 -3.91 6.96
C LEU A 61 -2.64 -3.39 7.53
N THR A 62 -2.89 -2.08 7.44
CA THR A 62 -4.13 -1.47 7.92
C THR A 62 -5.34 -2.01 7.16
N ILE A 63 -5.25 -2.14 5.83
CA ILE A 63 -6.32 -2.73 5.01
C ILE A 63 -6.61 -4.17 5.43
N VAL A 64 -5.57 -4.98 5.66
CA VAL A 64 -5.69 -6.37 6.12
C VAL A 64 -6.34 -6.44 7.50
N VAL A 65 -5.93 -5.58 8.44
CA VAL A 65 -6.51 -5.53 9.79
C VAL A 65 -7.98 -5.13 9.75
N ILE A 66 -8.36 -4.18 8.87
CA ILE A 66 -9.76 -3.79 8.69
C ILE A 66 -10.55 -4.96 8.09
N ALA A 67 -10.02 -5.65 7.08
CA ALA A 67 -10.67 -6.82 6.49
C ALA A 67 -10.90 -7.93 7.53
N TYR A 68 -9.89 -8.23 8.34
CA TYR A 68 -9.99 -9.19 9.45
C TYR A 68 -11.13 -8.83 10.41
N ARG A 69 -11.23 -7.56 10.82
CA ARG A 69 -12.21 -7.09 11.82
C ARG A 69 -13.62 -6.83 11.29
N THR A 70 -13.83 -6.73 9.98
CA THR A 70 -15.10 -6.24 9.42
C THR A 70 -15.69 -7.11 8.31
N VAL A 71 -14.91 -8.05 7.79
CA VAL A 71 -15.37 -9.02 6.80
C VAL A 71 -15.31 -10.40 7.44
N TRP A 72 -14.14 -10.80 7.96
CA TRP A 72 -13.97 -12.15 8.48
C TRP A 72 -14.64 -12.39 9.83
N THR A 73 -14.61 -11.45 10.77
CA THR A 73 -15.34 -11.58 12.04
C THR A 73 -16.85 -11.41 11.90
N ASP A 74 -17.33 -10.69 10.88
CA ASP A 74 -18.76 -10.60 10.57
C ASP A 74 -19.26 -11.94 9.97
N GLU A 75 -18.44 -12.62 9.15
CA GLU A 75 -18.75 -13.97 8.62
C GLU A 75 -18.80 -15.06 9.70
N GLU A 76 -17.98 -14.96 10.76
CA GLU A 76 -17.95 -15.95 11.85
C GLU A 76 -19.06 -15.75 12.90
N SER A 77 -19.66 -14.55 12.96
CA SER A 77 -20.79 -14.25 13.87
C SER A 77 -22.17 -14.63 13.30
N ASP A 78 -22.27 -14.89 12.00
CA ASP A 78 -23.52 -15.24 11.30
C ASP A 78 -23.70 -16.77 11.10
N GLY A 79 -22.86 -17.59 11.77
CA GLY A 79 -22.96 -19.06 11.82
C GLY A 79 -23.33 -19.59 13.20
#